data_AF-A0A9W6TH33-F1
#
_entry.id   AF-A0A9W6TH33-F1
#
_cell.length_a   1.000
_cell.length_b   1.000
_cell.length_c   1.000
_cell.angle_alpha   90.00
_cell.angle_beta   90.00
_cell.angle_gamma   90.00
#
_symmetry.space_group_name_H-M   'P 1'
#
loop_
_entity.id
_entity.type
_entity.pdbx_description
1 polymer ?
#
loop_
_entity_poly.entity_id
_entity_poly.type
_entity_poly.pdbx_seq_one_letter_code
_entity_poly.pdbx_strand_id
1 'polypeptide(L)'
;MSYVSRCLVAVLLAIKLVALTAQDVPPPANTTAVTEASEQIALAACGPRIRKPWELLLPQEKDVYLRAIARSMDDGYYIKFVEIHTEQMTTVEAHNTCMFIYWHRLLLLGFENMLRSYGGEFACITVPYWNYVDDNQRYMMGGCRSMEECSLLLQEFGGSMNGYGRTLMINGSPIGGTCVVSSPLDHFCEATHLRGGSCARCVPRGNWRSSPFPPTTTVSSLARQLFATPTIAGVVNNLELGVHGECLTGIEMANAASNSCLSPVFV
;
A
#
# COMPACT_ATOMS: atom_id res chain seq x y z
N MET A 1 -69.51 13.85 -43.88
CA MET A 1 -69.74 12.92 -45.00
C MET A 1 -68.45 12.82 -45.82
N SER A 2 -68.02 11.58 -46.12
CA SER A 2 -67.00 11.13 -47.09
C SER A 2 -65.60 11.74 -47.05
N TYR A 3 -64.52 11.00 -46.75
CA TYR A 3 -63.86 9.87 -47.45
C TYR A 3 -62.64 10.30 -48.30
N VAL A 4 -61.46 9.88 -47.80
CA VAL A 4 -60.27 9.34 -48.51
C VAL A 4 -59.39 10.27 -49.36
N SER A 5 -58.13 10.44 -48.94
CA SER A 5 -56.97 9.96 -49.72
C SER A 5 -55.70 9.90 -48.87
N ARG A 6 -54.86 8.92 -49.17
CA ARG A 6 -53.69 8.44 -48.42
C ARG A 6 -52.45 9.30 -48.69
N CYS A 7 -51.56 9.44 -47.70
CA CYS A 7 -50.11 9.25 -47.92
C CYS A 7 -49.38 9.01 -46.59
N LEU A 8 -48.72 7.84 -46.50
CA LEU A 8 -47.77 7.47 -45.48
C LEU A 8 -46.54 8.38 -45.54
N VAL A 9 -46.06 8.86 -44.39
CA VAL A 9 -44.63 9.15 -44.19
C VAL A 9 -44.22 8.56 -42.85
N ALA A 10 -43.45 7.47 -42.90
CA ALA A 10 -42.75 6.93 -41.75
C ALA A 10 -41.45 7.74 -41.56
N VAL A 11 -41.30 8.39 -40.42
CA VAL A 11 -40.04 9.03 -40.02
C VAL A 11 -39.25 8.01 -39.20
N LEU A 12 -38.20 7.44 -39.80
CA LEU A 12 -37.18 6.66 -39.10
C LEU A 12 -36.19 7.62 -38.44
N LEU A 13 -36.21 7.70 -37.11
CA LEU A 13 -35.15 8.36 -36.35
C LEU A 13 -34.05 7.34 -36.06
N ALA A 14 -32.91 7.45 -36.76
CA ALA A 14 -31.72 6.69 -36.45
C ALA A 14 -30.94 7.38 -35.31
N ILE A 15 -30.99 6.81 -34.10
CA ILE A 15 -30.10 7.20 -33.00
C ILE A 15 -28.72 6.60 -33.30
N LYS A 16 -27.74 7.44 -33.63
CA LYS A 16 -26.33 7.03 -33.62
C LYS A 16 -25.87 6.96 -32.16
N LEU A 17 -25.62 5.75 -31.65
CA LEU A 17 -24.75 5.59 -30.48
C LEU A 17 -23.33 6.03 -30.89
N VAL A 18 -22.82 7.07 -30.23
CA VAL A 18 -21.39 7.37 -30.23
C VAL A 18 -20.80 6.51 -29.12
N ALA A 19 -20.10 5.44 -29.49
CA ALA A 19 -19.23 4.75 -28.56
C ALA A 19 -18.06 5.70 -28.23
N LEU A 20 -17.97 6.16 -26.97
CA LEU A 20 -16.74 6.74 -26.47
C LEU A 20 -15.71 5.62 -26.44
N THR A 21 -14.81 5.60 -27.42
CA THR A 21 -13.59 4.82 -27.35
C THR A 21 -12.75 5.40 -26.21
N ALA A 22 -12.40 4.57 -25.23
CA ALA A 22 -11.37 4.89 -24.26
C ALA A 22 -10.14 5.42 -25.02
N GLN A 23 -9.67 6.61 -24.65
CA GLN A 23 -8.47 7.17 -25.24
C GLN A 23 -7.29 6.27 -24.83
N ASP A 24 -6.73 5.55 -25.79
CA ASP A 24 -5.46 4.86 -25.67
C ASP A 24 -4.36 5.89 -25.36
N VAL A 25 -4.08 6.10 -24.07
CA VAL A 25 -2.87 6.79 -23.66
C VAL A 25 -1.71 5.81 -23.89
N PRO A 26 -0.76 6.11 -24.80
CA PRO A 26 0.36 5.21 -25.03
C PRO A 26 1.17 5.06 -23.73
N PRO A 27 1.58 3.83 -23.36
CA PRO A 27 2.40 3.61 -22.19
C PRO A 27 3.73 4.37 -22.32
N PRO A 28 4.31 4.86 -21.19
CA PRO A 28 5.61 5.52 -21.22
C PRO A 28 6.65 4.60 -21.87
N ALA A 29 7.50 5.19 -22.72
CA ALA A 29 8.33 4.51 -23.72
C ALA A 29 9.38 3.51 -23.19
N ASN A 30 9.45 3.25 -21.88
CA ASN A 30 10.44 2.38 -21.25
C ASN A 30 9.85 1.27 -20.35
N THR A 31 8.54 1.04 -20.33
CA THR A 31 7.94 -0.03 -19.53
C THR A 31 7.57 -1.21 -20.43
N THR A 32 8.43 -2.23 -20.51
CA THR A 32 8.06 -3.50 -21.13
C THR A 32 6.91 -4.14 -20.38
N ALA A 33 5.84 -4.52 -21.09
CA ALA A 33 4.71 -5.22 -20.49
C ALA A 33 5.18 -6.53 -19.83
N VAL A 34 4.69 -6.80 -18.61
CA VAL A 34 4.93 -8.06 -17.91
C VAL A 34 4.16 -9.16 -18.65
N THR A 35 4.88 -10.09 -19.25
CA THR A 35 4.35 -11.29 -19.92
C THR A 35 4.71 -12.55 -19.13
N GLU A 36 3.98 -13.64 -19.32
CA GLU A 36 4.34 -14.95 -18.74
C GLU A 36 5.79 -15.34 -19.06
N ALA A 37 6.27 -15.02 -20.27
CA ALA A 37 7.65 -15.24 -20.67
C ALA A 37 8.65 -14.42 -19.83
N SER A 38 8.35 -13.15 -19.57
CA SER A 38 9.18 -12.30 -18.70
C SER A 38 9.21 -12.80 -17.25
N GLU A 39 8.10 -13.38 -16.76
CA GLU A 39 8.03 -13.95 -15.42
C GLU A 39 8.83 -15.25 -15.29
N GLN A 40 8.79 -16.11 -16.32
CA GLN A 40 9.60 -17.33 -16.37
C GLN A 40 11.11 -17.03 -16.44
N ILE A 41 11.51 -15.98 -17.17
CA ILE A 41 12.91 -15.53 -17.20
C ILE A 41 13.34 -15.01 -15.82
N ALA A 42 12.49 -14.23 -15.15
CA ALA A 42 12.77 -13.74 -13.80
C ALA A 42 12.86 -14.90 -12.78
N LEU A 43 12.01 -15.92 -12.92
CA LEU A 43 12.06 -17.14 -12.10
C LEU A 43 13.36 -17.91 -12.31
N ALA A 44 13.85 -18.00 -13.55
CA ALA A 44 15.12 -18.63 -13.87
C ALA A 44 16.33 -17.86 -13.29
N ALA A 45 16.25 -16.52 -13.23
CA ALA A 45 17.33 -15.68 -12.70
C ALA A 45 17.33 -15.54 -11.17
N CYS A 46 16.15 -15.43 -10.55
CA CYS A 46 16.00 -15.13 -9.12
C CYS A 46 15.52 -16.31 -8.27
N GLY A 47 15.05 -17.40 -8.89
CA GLY A 47 14.29 -18.43 -8.19
C GLY A 47 12.87 -17.97 -7.80
N PRO A 48 12.12 -18.81 -7.07
CA PRO A 48 10.75 -18.49 -6.66
C PRO A 48 10.73 -17.27 -5.72
N ARG A 49 9.71 -16.43 -5.85
CA ARG A 49 9.52 -15.27 -4.99
C ARG A 49 9.04 -15.72 -3.61
N ILE A 50 9.93 -15.68 -2.62
CA ILE A 50 9.61 -15.99 -1.22
C ILE A 50 9.61 -14.69 -0.41
N ARG A 51 8.45 -14.34 0.17
CA ARG A 51 8.33 -13.24 1.12
C ARG A 51 8.73 -13.71 2.50
N LYS A 52 9.67 -13.00 3.13
CA LYS A 52 10.23 -13.32 4.45
C LYS A 52 9.80 -12.28 5.48
N PRO A 53 9.73 -12.65 6.78
CA PRO A 53 9.62 -11.64 7.81
C PRO A 53 10.89 -10.80 7.81
N TRP A 54 10.75 -9.51 8.10
CA TRP A 54 11.87 -8.55 8.05
C TRP A 54 13.06 -8.98 8.92
N GLU A 55 12.79 -9.61 10.05
CA GLU A 55 13.78 -10.10 11.01
C GLU A 55 14.66 -11.23 10.44
N LEU A 56 14.19 -11.94 9.41
CA LEU A 56 14.91 -13.03 8.75
C LEU A 56 15.56 -12.60 7.43
N LEU A 57 15.47 -11.33 7.04
CA LEU A 57 16.27 -10.79 5.95
C LEU A 57 17.73 -10.66 6.37
N LEU A 58 18.64 -11.00 5.46
CA LEU A 58 20.06 -10.71 5.61
C LEU A 58 20.27 -9.19 5.59
N PRO A 59 21.34 -8.66 6.23
CA PRO A 59 21.63 -7.22 6.22
C PRO A 59 21.69 -6.63 4.80
N GLN A 60 22.24 -7.37 3.84
CA GLN A 60 22.30 -6.94 2.45
C GLN A 60 20.93 -6.91 1.76
N GLU A 61 20.02 -7.84 2.10
CA GLU A 61 18.66 -7.84 1.56
C GLU A 61 17.87 -6.63 2.07
N LYS A 62 18.05 -6.28 3.36
CA LYS A 62 17.47 -5.08 3.96
C LYS A 62 17.98 -3.81 3.31
N ASP A 63 19.30 -3.69 3.13
CA ASP A 63 19.92 -2.53 2.45
C ASP A 63 19.34 -2.34 1.04
N VAL A 64 19.31 -3.42 0.23
CA VAL A 64 18.77 -3.39 -1.13
C VAL A 64 17.30 -3.01 -1.12
N TYR A 65 16.49 -3.52 -0.18
CA TYR A 65 15.08 -3.16 -0.06
C TYR A 65 14.90 -1.67 0.29
N LEU A 66 15.59 -1.16 1.32
CA LEU A 66 15.48 0.24 1.73
C LEU A 66 15.93 1.21 0.64
N ARG A 67 16.99 0.86 -0.11
CA ARG A 67 17.42 1.65 -1.29
C ARG A 67 16.40 1.62 -2.41
N ALA A 68 15.73 0.49 -2.65
CA ALA A 68 14.64 0.42 -3.63
C ALA A 68 13.44 1.28 -3.21
N ILE A 69 13.09 1.29 -1.91
CA ILE A 69 12.06 2.16 -1.35
C ILE A 69 12.45 3.63 -1.54
N ALA A 70 13.65 4.04 -1.11
CA ALA A 70 14.15 5.41 -1.28
C ALA A 70 14.10 5.83 -2.77
N ARG A 71 14.56 4.97 -3.67
CA ARG A 71 14.49 5.22 -5.11
C ARG A 71 13.06 5.37 -5.62
N SER A 72 12.13 4.54 -5.15
CA SER A 72 10.70 4.65 -5.49
C SER A 72 10.07 5.94 -5.00
N MET A 73 10.55 6.51 -3.89
CA MET A 73 10.12 7.81 -3.40
C MET A 73 10.67 8.94 -4.29
N ASP A 74 11.95 8.91 -4.64
CA ASP A 74 12.59 9.90 -5.52
C ASP A 74 11.90 9.99 -6.90
N ASP A 75 11.58 8.84 -7.48
CA ASP A 75 10.95 8.76 -8.81
C ASP A 75 9.44 9.09 -8.78
N GLY A 76 8.86 9.16 -7.56
CA GLY A 76 7.44 9.43 -7.32
C GLY A 76 6.54 8.22 -7.53
N TYR A 77 7.10 7.01 -7.65
CA TYR A 77 6.31 5.79 -7.72
C TYR A 77 5.72 5.40 -6.36
N TYR A 78 6.43 5.64 -5.26
CA TYR A 78 5.92 5.35 -3.92
C TYR A 78 4.61 6.10 -3.64
N ILE A 79 4.62 7.43 -3.81
CA ILE A 79 3.43 8.27 -3.62
C ILE A 79 2.31 7.91 -4.60
N LYS A 80 2.64 7.36 -5.77
CA LYS A 80 1.62 6.86 -6.71
C LYS A 80 0.82 5.70 -6.14
N PHE A 81 1.44 4.77 -5.42
CA PHE A 81 0.72 3.68 -4.75
C PHE A 81 -0.14 4.19 -3.59
N VAL A 82 0.34 5.21 -2.86
CA VAL A 82 -0.46 5.91 -1.84
C VAL A 82 -1.69 6.56 -2.48
N GLU A 83 -1.51 7.29 -3.58
CA GLU A 83 -2.61 7.92 -4.33
C GLU A 83 -3.60 6.86 -4.86
N ILE A 84 -3.12 5.73 -5.40
CA ILE A 84 -3.99 4.62 -5.82
C ILE A 84 -4.77 4.04 -4.65
N HIS A 85 -4.18 3.92 -3.46
CA HIS A 85 -4.88 3.41 -2.28
C HIS A 85 -5.91 4.40 -1.72
N THR A 86 -5.67 5.69 -1.87
CA THR A 86 -6.42 6.77 -1.21
C THR A 86 -7.40 7.49 -2.14
N GLU A 87 -7.35 7.23 -3.45
CA GLU A 87 -8.33 7.73 -4.41
C GLU A 87 -9.72 7.14 -4.07
N GLN A 88 -10.77 7.95 -4.23
CA GLN A 88 -12.09 7.64 -3.68
C GLN A 88 -12.68 6.33 -4.23
N MET A 89 -12.59 6.11 -5.54
CA MET A 89 -13.17 4.93 -6.19
C MET A 89 -12.40 3.67 -5.83
N THR A 90 -11.07 3.73 -5.89
CA THR A 90 -10.22 2.59 -5.53
C THR A 90 -10.29 2.27 -4.04
N THR A 91 -10.45 3.27 -3.17
CA THR A 91 -10.65 3.06 -1.72
C THR A 91 -11.93 2.25 -1.47
N VAL A 92 -13.02 2.55 -2.18
CA VAL A 92 -14.30 1.83 -2.07
C VAL A 92 -14.20 0.40 -2.60
N GLU A 93 -13.36 0.15 -3.60
CA GLU A 93 -13.05 -1.22 -4.05
C GLU A 93 -12.19 -1.98 -3.01
N ALA A 94 -11.25 -1.28 -2.38
CA ALA A 94 -10.27 -1.83 -1.46
C ALA A 94 -10.82 -2.18 -0.08
N HIS A 95 -11.82 -1.45 0.42
CA HIS A 95 -12.26 -1.53 1.83
C HIS A 95 -13.77 -1.75 1.96
N ASN A 96 -14.19 -2.39 3.05
CA ASN A 96 -15.57 -2.76 3.34
C ASN A 96 -16.21 -3.63 2.23
N THR A 97 -15.39 -4.42 1.53
CA THR A 97 -15.82 -5.34 0.49
C THR A 97 -15.22 -6.72 0.71
N CYS A 98 -15.84 -7.76 0.12
CA CYS A 98 -15.24 -9.10 0.10
C CYS A 98 -13.93 -9.18 -0.71
N MET A 99 -13.60 -8.12 -1.47
CA MET A 99 -12.38 -8.03 -2.27
C MET A 99 -11.19 -7.48 -1.49
N PHE A 100 -11.36 -7.00 -0.24
CA PHE A 100 -10.30 -6.40 0.57
C PHE A 100 -8.96 -7.16 0.50
N ILE A 101 -8.95 -8.47 0.79
CA ILE A 101 -7.71 -9.27 0.76
C ILE A 101 -7.13 -9.37 -0.66
N TYR A 102 -7.98 -9.55 -1.67
CA TYR A 102 -7.54 -9.71 -3.06
C TYR A 102 -7.01 -8.41 -3.66
N TRP A 103 -7.68 -7.29 -3.36
CA TRP A 103 -7.31 -5.96 -3.81
C TRP A 103 -5.94 -5.58 -3.23
N HIS A 104 -5.74 -5.73 -1.92
CA HIS A 104 -4.44 -5.46 -1.28
C HIS A 104 -3.35 -6.43 -1.75
N ARG A 105 -3.68 -7.70 -1.99
CA ARG A 105 -2.73 -8.66 -2.59
C ARG A 105 -2.26 -8.22 -3.97
N LEU A 106 -3.16 -7.68 -4.79
CA LEU A 106 -2.83 -7.15 -6.12
C LEU A 106 -2.01 -5.85 -6.01
N LEU A 107 -2.33 -4.96 -5.07
CA LEU A 107 -1.56 -3.76 -4.79
C LEU A 107 -0.10 -4.11 -4.45
N LEU A 108 0.11 -5.04 -3.51
CA LEU A 108 1.44 -5.49 -3.11
C LEU A 108 2.20 -6.21 -4.23
N LEU A 109 1.49 -6.93 -5.12
CA LEU A 109 2.11 -7.54 -6.30
C LEU A 109 2.58 -6.46 -7.29
N GLY A 110 1.75 -5.45 -7.52
CA GLY A 110 2.10 -4.28 -8.34
C GLY A 110 3.30 -3.53 -7.77
N PHE A 111 3.32 -3.31 -6.45
CA PHE A 111 4.42 -2.62 -5.76
C PHE A 111 5.73 -3.40 -5.86
N GLU A 112 5.70 -4.71 -5.59
CA GLU A 112 6.86 -5.58 -5.75
C GLU A 112 7.39 -5.58 -7.20
N ASN A 113 6.49 -5.66 -8.19
CA ASN A 113 6.89 -5.60 -9.60
C ASN A 113 7.48 -4.24 -9.98
N MET A 114 6.97 -3.13 -9.42
CA MET A 114 7.55 -1.81 -9.61
C MET A 114 8.97 -1.74 -9.05
N LEU A 115 9.23 -2.23 -7.83
CA LEU A 115 10.59 -2.26 -7.27
C LEU A 115 11.53 -3.11 -8.12
N ARG A 116 11.06 -4.28 -8.59
CA ARG A 116 11.86 -5.17 -9.45
C ARG A 116 12.10 -4.59 -10.85
N SER A 117 11.24 -3.69 -11.32
CA SER A 117 11.36 -3.08 -12.65
C SER A 117 12.60 -2.19 -12.80
N TYR A 118 13.19 -1.74 -11.69
CA TYR A 118 14.50 -1.07 -11.71
C TYR A 118 15.63 -1.99 -12.19
N GLY A 119 15.44 -3.30 -12.18
CA GLY A 119 16.44 -4.27 -12.63
C GLY A 119 17.69 -4.30 -11.75
N GLY A 120 18.79 -4.82 -12.29
CA GLY A 120 20.08 -4.89 -11.59
C GLY A 120 19.96 -5.58 -10.23
N GLU A 121 20.45 -4.91 -9.18
CA GLU A 121 20.38 -5.40 -7.80
C GLU A 121 18.95 -5.50 -7.23
N PHE A 122 17.99 -4.77 -7.81
CA PHE A 122 16.58 -4.78 -7.36
C PHE A 122 15.75 -5.88 -8.04
N ALA A 123 16.29 -6.52 -9.10
CA ALA A 123 15.57 -7.45 -9.95
C ALA A 123 14.97 -8.65 -9.19
N CYS A 124 15.56 -9.02 -8.04
CA CYS A 124 15.15 -10.16 -7.24
C CYS A 124 14.47 -9.82 -5.92
N ILE A 125 14.13 -8.54 -5.67
CA ILE A 125 13.41 -8.13 -4.46
C ILE A 125 12.08 -8.88 -4.33
N THR A 126 11.73 -9.23 -3.10
CA THR A 126 10.38 -9.56 -2.66
C THR A 126 9.98 -8.60 -1.54
N VAL A 127 8.69 -8.28 -1.45
CA VAL A 127 8.17 -7.45 -0.35
C VAL A 127 8.22 -8.28 0.95
N PRO A 128 8.96 -7.85 1.98
CA PRO A 128 8.97 -8.50 3.28
C PRO A 128 7.67 -8.24 4.04
N TYR A 129 7.44 -8.97 5.13
CA TYR A 129 6.29 -8.73 6.00
C TYR A 129 6.71 -8.43 7.43
N TRP A 130 5.86 -7.68 8.12
CA TRP A 130 5.99 -7.43 9.55
C TRP A 130 5.42 -8.60 10.35
N ASN A 131 6.25 -9.28 11.14
CA ASN A 131 5.78 -10.30 12.07
C ASN A 131 5.34 -9.69 13.41
N TYR A 132 4.26 -8.91 13.38
CA TYR A 132 3.70 -8.24 14.56
C TYR A 132 3.31 -9.20 15.69
N VAL A 133 3.07 -10.48 15.37
CA VAL A 133 2.68 -11.49 16.36
C VAL A 133 3.85 -11.80 17.30
N ASP A 134 5.04 -12.02 16.74
CA ASP A 134 6.24 -12.29 17.52
C ASP A 134 6.70 -11.04 18.28
N ASP A 135 6.61 -9.86 17.65
CA ASP A 135 6.95 -8.59 18.31
C ASP A 135 6.00 -8.30 19.49
N ASN A 136 4.69 -8.53 19.33
CA ASN A 136 3.73 -8.42 20.42
C ASN A 136 3.98 -9.48 21.51
N GLN A 137 4.37 -10.70 21.16
CA GLN A 137 4.73 -11.70 22.17
C GLN A 137 5.89 -11.20 23.04
N ARG A 138 6.94 -10.62 22.45
CA ARG A 138 8.06 -10.01 23.20
C ARG A 138 7.59 -8.87 24.10
N TYR A 139 6.70 -8.01 23.60
CA TYR A 139 6.08 -6.95 24.38
C TYR A 139 5.34 -7.50 25.61
N MET A 140 4.48 -8.49 25.43
CA MET A 140 3.67 -9.10 26.50
C MET A 140 4.52 -9.84 27.54
N MET A 141 5.69 -10.37 27.15
CA MET A 141 6.64 -11.00 28.06
C MET A 141 7.54 -9.97 28.79
N GLY A 142 7.37 -8.67 28.53
CA GLY A 142 8.16 -7.61 29.16
C GLY A 142 9.59 -7.48 28.62
N GLY A 143 9.88 -8.04 27.44
CA GLY A 143 11.20 -7.95 26.80
C GLY A 143 11.50 -6.56 26.19
N CYS A 144 10.48 -5.72 26.06
CA CYS A 144 10.50 -4.38 25.48
C CYS A 144 9.23 -3.64 25.92
N ARG A 145 9.19 -2.30 25.82
CA ARG A 145 8.14 -1.46 26.42
C ARG A 145 7.22 -0.75 25.43
N SER A 146 7.45 -0.90 24.12
CA SER A 146 6.66 -0.22 23.09
C SER A 146 6.75 -0.93 21.74
N MET A 147 5.86 -0.59 20.81
CA MET A 147 5.89 -1.15 19.46
C MET A 147 7.25 -0.94 18.78
N GLU A 148 7.78 0.29 18.80
CA GLU A 148 9.10 0.56 18.19
C GLU A 148 10.21 -0.22 18.87
N GLU A 149 10.22 -0.32 20.20
CA GLU A 149 11.28 -1.05 20.91
C GLU A 149 11.27 -2.55 20.59
N CYS A 150 10.10 -3.14 20.41
CA CYS A 150 9.96 -4.57 20.12
C CYS A 150 10.20 -4.93 18.66
N SER A 151 10.00 -4.00 17.73
CA SER A 151 10.00 -4.26 16.30
C SER A 151 11.24 -3.71 15.60
N LEU A 152 12.07 -4.62 15.09
CA LEU A 152 13.25 -4.25 14.29
C LEU A 152 12.85 -3.56 12.99
N LEU A 153 11.74 -3.98 12.39
CA LEU A 153 11.18 -3.35 11.20
C LEU A 153 10.87 -1.87 11.48
N LEU A 154 10.12 -1.56 12.54
CA LEU A 154 9.74 -0.16 12.82
C LEU A 154 10.98 0.73 13.04
N GLN A 155 12.02 0.21 13.68
CA GLN A 155 13.29 0.93 13.89
C GLN A 155 14.04 1.16 12.58
N GLU A 156 14.22 0.11 11.77
CA GLU A 156 15.02 0.16 10.55
C GLU A 156 14.31 0.91 9.40
N PHE A 157 12.98 1.04 9.44
CA PHE A 157 12.22 1.93 8.57
C PHE A 157 12.21 3.39 9.05
N GLY A 158 13.16 3.79 9.89
CA GLY A 158 13.40 5.17 10.31
C GLY A 158 12.85 5.56 11.69
N GLY A 159 12.12 4.66 12.36
CA GLY A 159 11.48 4.90 13.65
C GLY A 159 10.42 6.01 13.60
N SER A 160 10.02 6.51 14.77
CA SER A 160 8.96 7.52 14.87
C SER A 160 9.39 8.89 15.40
N MET A 161 10.61 9.01 15.93
CA MET A 161 11.00 10.17 16.74
C MET A 161 12.10 11.04 16.15
N ASN A 162 12.84 10.55 15.15
CA ASN A 162 13.92 11.32 14.55
C ASN A 162 13.37 12.26 13.47
N GLY A 163 12.93 13.44 13.90
CA GLY A 163 12.27 14.40 13.03
C GLY A 163 11.78 15.62 13.79
N TYR A 164 10.83 16.33 13.21
CA TYR A 164 10.22 17.52 13.79
C TYR A 164 8.71 17.52 13.61
N GLY A 165 7.98 18.16 14.52
CA GLY A 165 6.53 18.26 14.43
C GLY A 165 6.10 19.01 13.16
N ARG A 166 5.29 18.37 12.32
CA ARG A 166 4.74 18.99 11.09
C ARG A 166 3.43 18.31 10.70
N THR A 167 2.55 19.09 10.06
CA THR A 167 1.40 18.57 9.33
C THR A 167 1.65 18.71 7.84
N LEU A 168 1.48 17.62 7.09
CA LEU A 168 1.54 17.61 5.63
C LEU A 168 0.14 17.39 5.05
N MET A 169 -0.14 18.02 3.92
CA MET A 169 -1.33 17.73 3.13
C MET A 169 -0.97 16.63 2.14
N ILE A 170 -1.56 15.45 2.33
CA ILE A 170 -1.32 14.28 1.48
C ILE A 170 -2.67 13.85 0.92
N ASN A 171 -2.79 13.92 -0.40
CA ASN A 171 -4.04 13.66 -1.13
C ASN A 171 -5.27 14.38 -0.52
N GLY A 172 -5.10 15.67 -0.16
CA GLY A 172 -6.16 16.49 0.42
C GLY A 172 -6.42 16.29 1.92
N SER A 173 -5.77 15.30 2.56
CA SER A 173 -5.92 15.02 3.98
C SER A 173 -4.76 15.59 4.82
N PRO A 174 -5.03 16.29 5.94
CA PRO A 174 -4.00 16.78 6.84
C PRO A 174 -3.46 15.64 7.72
N ILE A 175 -2.19 15.30 7.54
CA ILE A 175 -1.50 14.25 8.30
C ILE A 175 -0.47 14.89 9.21
N GLY A 176 -0.73 14.86 10.52
CA GLY A 176 0.13 15.44 11.56
C GLY A 176 0.90 14.38 12.33
N GLY A 177 2.10 14.75 12.80
CA GLY A 177 2.93 13.90 13.64
C GLY A 177 4.36 14.41 13.70
N THR A 178 5.28 13.53 14.11
CA THR A 178 6.70 13.75 13.89
C THR A 178 6.99 13.48 12.43
N CYS A 179 7.42 14.47 11.67
CA CYS A 179 7.88 14.30 10.30
C CYS A 179 9.29 13.68 10.35
N VAL A 180 9.36 12.37 10.19
CA VAL A 180 10.59 11.59 10.35
C VAL A 180 11.46 11.77 9.13
N VAL A 181 12.73 12.11 9.36
CA VAL A 181 13.76 12.42 8.34
C VAL A 181 14.84 11.35 8.26
N SER A 182 14.65 10.22 8.92
CA SER A 182 15.52 9.05 8.74
C SER A 182 15.24 8.39 7.40
N SER A 183 16.29 7.96 6.70
CA SER A 183 16.17 7.14 5.49
C SER A 183 15.37 5.85 5.77
N PRO A 184 14.49 5.42 4.84
CA PRO A 184 14.26 5.96 3.48
C PRO A 184 13.28 7.14 3.40
N LEU A 185 12.75 7.63 4.52
CA LEU A 185 11.64 8.59 4.54
C LEU A 185 12.04 10.01 4.15
N ASP A 186 13.32 10.33 4.19
CA ASP A 186 13.88 11.61 3.71
C ASP A 186 13.81 11.78 2.19
N HIS A 187 13.48 10.70 1.46
CA HIS A 187 13.21 10.75 0.02
C HIS A 187 11.75 11.05 -0.32
N PHE A 188 10.85 11.09 0.67
CA PHE A 188 9.41 11.19 0.43
C PHE A 188 8.98 12.53 -0.19
N CYS A 189 8.09 12.42 -1.18
CA CYS A 189 7.33 13.52 -1.77
C CYS A 189 5.84 13.29 -1.55
N GLU A 190 5.12 14.32 -1.11
CA GLU A 190 3.72 14.26 -0.69
C GLU A 190 2.71 14.24 -1.85
N ALA A 191 3.16 14.37 -3.10
CA ALA A 191 2.32 14.23 -4.29
C ALA A 191 3.13 13.83 -5.54
N THR A 192 2.52 13.10 -6.47
CA THR A 192 3.17 12.62 -7.72
C THR A 192 3.65 13.75 -8.63
N HIS A 193 3.19 14.99 -8.49
CA HIS A 193 3.65 16.14 -9.29
C HIS A 193 4.81 16.92 -8.64
N LEU A 194 5.18 16.63 -7.39
CA LEU A 194 6.28 17.28 -6.68
C LEU A 194 7.58 16.52 -6.88
N ARG A 195 8.70 17.23 -7.02
CA ARG A 195 10.04 16.64 -7.18
C ARG A 195 11.12 17.47 -6.50
N GLY A 196 12.23 16.82 -6.16
CA GLY A 196 13.45 17.48 -5.69
C GLY A 196 13.22 18.33 -4.43
N GLY A 197 13.67 19.60 -4.47
CA GLY A 197 13.59 20.51 -3.33
C GLY A 197 12.17 20.96 -2.95
N SER A 198 11.16 20.65 -3.77
CA SER A 198 9.76 20.96 -3.47
C SER A 198 9.08 19.90 -2.58
N CYS A 199 9.72 18.76 -2.35
CA CYS A 199 9.18 17.69 -1.53
C CYS A 199 9.35 17.96 -0.04
N ALA A 200 8.43 17.44 0.77
CA ALA A 200 8.51 17.51 2.22
C ALA A 200 9.77 16.84 2.80
N ARG A 201 10.27 15.77 2.14
CA ARG A 201 11.45 14.98 2.56
C ARG A 201 11.34 14.45 3.99
N CYS A 202 10.13 14.05 4.36
CA CYS A 202 9.83 13.40 5.62
C CYS A 202 8.44 12.78 5.56
N VAL A 203 8.22 11.73 6.36
CA VAL A 203 6.89 11.12 6.53
C VAL A 203 6.39 11.37 7.94
N PRO A 204 5.21 12.01 8.13
CA PRO A 204 4.60 12.18 9.44
C PRO A 204 4.26 10.82 10.07
N ARG A 205 4.67 10.61 11.32
CA ARG A 205 4.40 9.39 12.10
C ARG A 205 3.90 9.70 13.51
N GLY A 206 3.08 8.80 14.04
CA GLY A 206 2.71 8.78 15.46
C GLY A 206 3.86 8.32 16.35
N ASN A 207 3.82 8.59 17.66
CA ASN A 207 4.91 8.22 18.58
C ASN A 207 4.87 6.74 18.98
N TRP A 208 5.57 5.88 18.22
CA TRP A 208 5.63 4.44 18.44
C TRP A 208 6.44 4.03 19.67
N ARG A 209 7.28 4.92 20.22
CA ARG A 209 8.02 4.67 21.48
C ARG A 209 7.14 4.69 22.72
N SER A 210 5.95 5.26 22.61
CA SER A 210 4.94 5.24 23.67
C SER A 210 3.70 4.41 23.35
N SER A 211 3.62 3.85 22.14
CA SER A 211 2.45 3.07 21.72
C SER A 211 2.57 1.59 22.13
N PRO A 212 1.55 1.01 22.75
CA PRO A 212 1.47 -0.44 23.00
C PRO A 212 1.07 -1.20 21.72
N PHE A 213 1.27 -2.51 21.70
CA PHE A 213 0.67 -3.36 20.67
C PHE A 213 -0.86 -3.48 20.89
N PRO A 214 -1.67 -3.38 19.82
CA PRO A 214 -3.10 -3.63 19.94
C PRO A 214 -3.40 -5.08 20.35
N PRO A 215 -4.42 -5.36 21.18
CA PRO A 215 -4.79 -6.73 21.56
C PRO A 215 -5.12 -7.66 20.38
N THR A 216 -5.50 -7.08 19.24
CA THR A 216 -5.79 -7.79 17.99
C THR A 216 -4.57 -8.44 17.33
N THR A 217 -3.35 -8.06 17.73
CA THR A 217 -2.09 -8.58 17.19
C THR A 217 -1.61 -9.86 17.87
N THR A 218 -2.32 -10.39 18.88
CA THR A 218 -1.95 -11.65 19.55
C THR A 218 -2.27 -12.88 18.69
N VAL A 219 -1.50 -13.98 18.86
CA VAL A 219 -1.78 -15.28 18.20
C VAL A 219 -3.23 -15.71 18.41
N SER A 220 -3.73 -15.60 19.65
CA SER A 220 -5.09 -16.02 20.00
C SER A 220 -6.16 -15.17 19.28
N SER A 221 -5.91 -13.88 19.11
CA SER A 221 -6.83 -13.00 18.40
C SER A 221 -6.79 -13.27 16.90
N LEU A 222 -5.61 -13.47 16.32
CA LEU A 222 -5.45 -13.83 14.91
C LEU A 222 -6.19 -15.14 14.59
N ALA A 223 -6.05 -16.16 15.44
CA ALA A 223 -6.78 -17.42 15.30
C ALA A 223 -8.31 -17.20 15.32
N ARG A 224 -8.83 -16.35 16.22
CA ARG A 224 -10.26 -16.02 16.24
C ARG A 224 -10.69 -15.27 14.97
N GLN A 225 -9.91 -14.30 14.50
CA GLN A 225 -10.24 -13.54 13.29
C GLN A 225 -10.35 -14.47 12.06
N LEU A 226 -9.46 -15.47 11.97
CA LEU A 226 -9.42 -16.44 10.86
C LEU A 226 -10.48 -17.54 10.94
N PHE A 227 -10.84 -18.00 12.14
CA PHE A 227 -11.59 -19.25 12.30
C PHE A 227 -12.94 -19.10 13.03
N ALA A 228 -13.30 -17.92 13.54
CA ALA A 228 -14.59 -17.73 14.22
C ALA A 228 -15.81 -17.75 13.29
N THR A 229 -15.58 -17.70 11.97
CA THR A 229 -16.63 -17.66 10.95
C THR A 229 -16.30 -18.60 9.79
N PRO A 230 -17.30 -19.30 9.22
CA PRO A 230 -17.07 -20.26 8.14
C PRO A 230 -17.04 -19.61 6.74
N THR A 231 -17.15 -18.27 6.66
CA THR A 231 -17.29 -17.56 5.38
C THR A 231 -16.11 -16.66 5.10
N ILE A 232 -15.70 -16.57 3.84
CA ILE A 232 -14.64 -15.63 3.40
C ILE A 232 -15.04 -14.19 3.76
N ALA A 233 -16.30 -13.81 3.53
CA ALA A 233 -16.79 -12.47 3.89
C ALA A 233 -16.62 -12.15 5.38
N GLY A 234 -16.92 -13.13 6.26
CA GLY A 234 -16.69 -12.98 7.70
C GLY A 234 -15.22 -12.87 8.06
N VAL A 235 -14.35 -13.70 7.47
CA VAL A 235 -12.90 -13.66 7.72
C VAL A 235 -12.32 -12.32 7.28
N VAL A 236 -12.69 -11.85 6.09
CA VAL A 236 -12.30 -10.55 5.54
C VAL A 236 -12.71 -9.43 6.49
N ASN A 237 -13.98 -9.39 6.90
CA ASN A 237 -14.49 -8.37 7.82
C ASN A 237 -13.77 -8.39 9.18
N ASN A 238 -13.50 -9.59 9.71
CA ASN A 238 -12.76 -9.75 10.97
C ASN A 238 -11.32 -9.25 10.88
N LEU A 239 -10.64 -9.51 9.76
CA LEU A 239 -9.26 -9.05 9.55
C LEU A 239 -9.19 -7.54 9.33
N GLU A 240 -10.09 -7.00 8.51
CA GLU A 240 -10.16 -5.57 8.17
C GLU A 240 -10.45 -4.71 9.40
N LEU A 241 -11.48 -5.05 10.17
CA LEU A 241 -11.86 -4.33 11.39
C LEU A 241 -11.01 -4.73 12.62
N GLY A 242 -10.34 -5.87 12.55
CA GLY A 242 -9.52 -6.39 13.63
C GLY A 242 -8.07 -5.92 13.51
N VAL A 243 -7.18 -6.85 13.15
CA VAL A 243 -5.74 -6.58 13.14
C VAL A 243 -5.34 -5.47 12.18
N HIS A 244 -5.97 -5.39 11.00
CA HIS A 244 -5.67 -4.34 10.03
C HIS A 244 -6.00 -2.96 10.60
N GLY A 245 -7.28 -2.69 10.93
CA GLY A 245 -7.72 -1.39 11.44
C GLY A 245 -6.96 -0.94 12.69
N GLU A 246 -6.71 -1.83 13.65
CA GLU A 246 -6.01 -1.50 14.90
C GLU A 246 -4.51 -1.26 14.72
N CYS A 247 -3.85 -1.97 13.79
CA CYS A 247 -2.46 -1.67 13.46
C CYS A 247 -2.33 -0.30 12.78
N LEU A 248 -3.27 0.07 11.90
CA LEU A 248 -3.29 1.39 11.27
C LEU A 248 -3.44 2.51 12.30
N THR A 249 -4.40 2.38 13.22
CA THR A 249 -4.64 3.41 14.26
C THR A 249 -3.46 3.54 15.22
N GLY A 250 -2.82 2.43 15.58
CA GLY A 250 -1.65 2.41 16.47
C GLY A 250 -0.38 3.03 15.86
N ILE A 251 -0.20 2.90 14.54
CA ILE A 251 1.00 3.36 13.82
C ILE A 251 0.85 4.80 13.32
N GLU A 252 -0.32 5.21 12.82
CA GLU A 252 -0.40 6.48 12.07
C GLU A 252 -1.07 7.63 12.83
N MET A 253 -1.58 7.38 14.03
CA MET A 253 -2.52 8.24 14.77
C MET A 253 -3.92 8.25 14.11
N ALA A 254 -4.95 8.36 14.96
CA ALA A 254 -6.37 8.12 14.68
C ALA A 254 -7.03 8.91 13.51
N ASN A 255 -6.34 9.87 12.88
CA ASN A 255 -6.91 10.73 11.82
C ASN A 255 -6.39 10.38 10.40
N ALA A 256 -5.55 9.36 10.25
CA ALA A 256 -4.88 9.02 9.00
C ALA A 256 -5.23 7.62 8.45
N ALA A 257 -6.25 6.93 8.99
CA ALA A 257 -6.54 5.53 8.65
C ALA A 257 -6.70 5.23 7.14
N SER A 258 -7.12 6.22 6.33
CA SER A 258 -7.19 6.07 4.87
C SER A 258 -5.83 6.13 4.16
N ASN A 259 -4.81 6.71 4.80
CA ASN A 259 -3.48 6.98 4.26
C ASN A 259 -2.41 5.99 4.78
N SER A 260 -2.82 4.80 5.21
CA SER A 260 -1.98 3.69 5.69
C SER A 260 -0.77 3.36 4.83
N CYS A 261 -0.86 3.52 3.51
CA CYS A 261 0.26 3.30 2.61
C CYS A 261 1.39 4.35 2.74
N LEU A 262 1.23 5.38 3.57
CA LEU A 262 2.26 6.42 3.77
C LEU A 262 3.50 5.89 4.48
N SER A 263 3.33 4.98 5.42
CA SER A 263 4.47 4.31 6.02
C SER A 263 4.87 3.11 5.17
N PRO A 264 6.15 2.98 4.75
CA PRO A 264 6.61 1.79 4.01
C PRO A 264 6.52 0.49 4.82
N VAL A 265 6.13 0.59 6.09
CA VAL A 265 5.74 -0.54 6.95
C VAL A 265 4.50 -1.27 6.41
N PHE A 266 3.67 -0.60 5.60
CA PHE A 266 2.40 -1.12 5.08
C PHE A 266 2.43 -1.49 3.59
N VAL A 267 3.60 -1.38 2.93
CA VAL A 267 3.78 -1.67 1.48
C VAL A 267 4.89 -2.68 1.22
#